data_AF-A0A2H1FHY7-F1
#
_entry.id   AF-A0A2H1FHY7-F1
#
_cell.length_a   1.000
_cell.length_b   1.000
_cell.length_c   1.000
_cell.angle_alpha   90.00
_cell.angle_beta   90.00
_cell.angle_gamma   90.00
#
_symmetry.space_group_name_H-M   'P 1'
#
loop_
_entity.id
_entity.type
_entity.pdbx_description
1 polymer ?
#
loop_
_entity_poly.entity_id
_entity_poly.type
_entity_poly.pdbx_seq_one_letter_code
_entity_poly.pdbx_strand_id
1 'polypeptide(L)'
;MSASAIREDPTINLAVIDEIEKKDPTLDMIIIESGGDNVMTTFSPALADYLIYIVDVAGGDKYPRKGGLGIESCDMLVINKIDLASHVGADLAMMKKDAKKCEQRNHTYLLIVKPVKD
;
A
#
# COMPACT_ATOMS: atom_id res chain seq x y z
N MET A 1 14.66 0.01 -9.73
CA MET A 1 13.91 -1.23 -10.04
C MET A 1 12.59 -0.82 -10.64
N SER A 2 12.16 -1.40 -11.76
CA SER A 2 10.79 -1.21 -12.26
C SER A 2 9.81 -1.96 -11.35
N ALA A 3 8.54 -1.55 -11.28
CA ALA A 3 7.53 -2.26 -10.49
C ALA A 3 7.37 -3.75 -10.88
N SER A 4 7.77 -4.13 -12.10
CA SER A 4 7.84 -5.54 -12.54
C SER A 4 8.91 -6.34 -11.80
N ALA A 5 10.07 -5.73 -11.54
CA ALA A 5 11.22 -6.44 -10.98
C ALA A 5 10.95 -6.95 -9.55
N ILE A 6 10.30 -6.14 -8.69
CA ILE A 6 9.99 -6.53 -7.30
C ILE A 6 8.93 -7.65 -7.24
N ARG A 7 8.08 -7.73 -8.27
CA ARG A 7 7.03 -8.73 -8.38
C ARG A 7 7.54 -10.04 -9.01
N GLU A 8 8.38 -9.96 -10.03
CA GLU A 8 8.82 -11.11 -10.82
C GLU A 8 10.12 -11.74 -10.29
N ASP A 9 11.04 -10.94 -9.73
CA ASP A 9 12.32 -11.42 -9.19
C ASP A 9 12.75 -10.61 -7.95
N PRO A 10 12.32 -11.05 -6.75
CA PRO A 10 12.68 -10.37 -5.50
C PRO A 10 14.06 -10.79 -4.96
N THR A 11 14.91 -11.49 -5.72
CA THR A 11 16.14 -12.13 -5.19
C THR A 11 17.08 -11.15 -4.49
N ILE A 12 17.24 -9.93 -5.04
CA ILE A 12 18.09 -8.89 -4.41
C ILE A 12 17.51 -8.44 -3.07
N ASN A 13 16.18 -8.28 -2.98
CA ASN A 13 15.52 -7.90 -1.74
C ASN A 13 15.63 -9.01 -0.69
N LEU A 14 15.45 -10.26 -1.09
CA LEU A 14 15.58 -11.42 -0.21
C LEU A 14 16.99 -11.56 0.37
N ALA A 15 18.03 -11.35 -0.45
CA ALA A 15 19.40 -11.38 0.05
C ALA A 15 19.67 -10.33 1.14
N VAL A 16 19.07 -9.15 1.03
CA VAL A 16 19.18 -8.09 2.05
C VAL A 16 18.38 -8.44 3.30
N ILE A 17 17.19 -9.02 3.15
CA ILE A 17 16.37 -9.50 4.28
C ILE A 17 17.13 -10.57 5.07
N ASP A 18 17.70 -11.56 4.38
CA ASP A 18 18.54 -12.59 4.99
C ASP A 18 19.69 -12.01 5.82
N GLU A 19 20.32 -10.93 5.35
CA GLU A 19 21.38 -10.25 6.10
C GLU A 19 20.86 -9.51 7.34
N ILE A 20 19.67 -8.91 7.26
CA ILE A 20 19.04 -8.22 8.38
C ILE A 20 18.65 -9.23 9.47
N GLU A 21 17.99 -10.33 9.09
CA GLU A 21 17.58 -11.40 10.02
C GLU A 21 18.78 -12.05 10.71
N LYS A 22 19.89 -12.26 9.99
CA LYS A 22 21.13 -12.80 10.58
C LYS A 22 21.78 -11.85 11.60
N LYS A 23 21.58 -10.53 11.44
CA LYS A 23 22.15 -9.52 12.35
C LYS A 23 21.35 -9.40 13.64
N ASP A 24 20.05 -9.64 13.59
CA ASP A 24 19.15 -9.56 14.75
C ASP A 24 18.20 -10.77 14.82
N PRO A 25 18.57 -11.84 15.56
CA PRO A 25 17.70 -13.00 15.77
C PRO A 25 16.43 -12.72 16.58
N THR A 26 16.28 -11.51 17.15
CA THR A 26 15.10 -11.10 17.93
C THR A 26 14.13 -10.25 17.12
N LEU A 27 14.40 -10.05 15.82
CA LEU A 27 13.58 -9.24 14.94
C LEU A 27 12.18 -9.85 14.73
N ASP A 28 11.14 -9.09 15.07
CA ASP A 28 9.74 -9.51 14.91
C ASP A 28 9.14 -9.16 13.54
N MET A 29 9.63 -8.08 12.90
CA MET A 29 9.02 -7.55 11.67
C MET A 29 10.01 -6.74 10.84
N ILE A 30 9.92 -6.88 9.51
CA ILE A 30 10.58 -6.03 8.53
C ILE A 30 9.51 -5.29 7.72
N ILE A 31 9.68 -3.97 7.56
CA ILE A 31 8.85 -3.16 6.67
C ILE A 31 9.63 -2.89 5.38
N ILE A 32 9.03 -3.24 4.24
CA ILE A 32 9.60 -3.03 2.92
C ILE A 32 8.81 -1.92 2.22
N GLU A 33 9.48 -0.82 1.90
CA GLU A 33 8.88 0.26 1.12
C GLU A 33 9.14 0.06 -0.37
N SER A 34 8.08 0.11 -1.19
CA SER A 34 8.23 0.15 -2.64
C SER A 34 8.71 1.54 -3.07
N GLY A 35 9.43 1.64 -4.20
CA GLY A 35 9.84 2.95 -4.75
C GLY A 35 8.69 3.86 -5.22
N GLY A 36 7.44 3.40 -5.15
CA GLY A 36 6.25 4.13 -5.63
C GLY A 36 6.14 4.12 -7.15
N ASP A 37 4.97 3.73 -7.67
CA ASP A 37 4.69 3.78 -9.12
C ASP A 37 3.18 3.99 -9.34
N ASN A 38 2.43 2.92 -9.60
CA ASN A 38 1.02 3.02 -9.98
C ASN A 38 0.16 1.98 -9.28
N VAL A 39 -1.15 2.03 -9.53
CA VAL A 39 -2.17 1.17 -8.89
C VAL A 39 -1.98 -0.33 -9.14
N MET A 40 -1.13 -0.71 -10.09
CA MET A 40 -0.80 -2.10 -10.40
C MET A 40 0.38 -2.63 -9.60
N THR A 41 1.12 -1.77 -8.89
CA THR A 41 2.29 -2.15 -8.11
C THR A 41 1.88 -3.07 -6.97
N THR A 42 2.56 -4.20 -6.87
CA THR A 42 2.40 -5.20 -5.81
C THR A 42 3.77 -5.84 -5.55
N PHE A 43 3.88 -6.60 -4.46
CA PHE A 43 5.07 -7.37 -4.13
C PHE A 43 4.91 -8.82 -4.56
N SER A 44 6.03 -9.51 -4.79
CA SER A 44 6.02 -10.96 -4.88
C SER A 44 5.53 -11.56 -3.55
N PRO A 45 4.65 -12.58 -3.55
CA PRO A 45 4.30 -13.32 -2.34
C PRO A 45 5.50 -14.02 -1.69
N ALA A 46 6.60 -14.20 -2.42
CA ALA A 46 7.85 -14.70 -1.84
C ALA A 46 8.62 -13.64 -1.05
N LEU A 47 8.26 -12.36 -1.19
CA LEU A 47 8.98 -11.22 -0.58
C LEU A 47 8.23 -10.59 0.59
N ALA A 48 6.90 -10.55 0.55
CA ALA A 48 6.09 -9.91 1.58
C ALA A 48 4.90 -10.79 1.97
N ASP A 49 4.78 -11.07 3.27
CA ASP A 49 3.66 -11.81 3.84
C ASP A 49 2.35 -11.00 3.81
N TYR A 50 2.47 -9.67 4.00
CA TYR A 50 1.35 -8.75 4.03
C TYR A 50 1.63 -7.51 3.17
N LEU A 51 0.60 -7.03 2.48
CA LEU A 51 0.65 -5.86 1.62
C LEU A 51 -0.20 -4.72 2.17
N ILE A 52 0.46 -3.60 2.50
CA ILE A 52 -0.19 -2.33 2.80
C ILE A 52 -0.11 -1.44 1.57
N TYR A 53 -1.26 -1.08 1.02
CA TYR A 53 -1.34 -0.16 -0.13
C TYR A 53 -1.79 1.22 0.34
N ILE A 54 -1.01 2.25 0.06
CA ILE A 54 -1.27 3.62 0.52
C ILE A 54 -1.64 4.49 -0.68
N VAL A 55 -2.84 5.08 -0.63
CA VAL A 55 -3.25 6.14 -1.55
C VAL A 55 -3.37 7.45 -0.78
N ASP A 56 -3.03 8.56 -1.40
CA ASP A 56 -3.20 9.88 -0.80
C ASP A 56 -4.31 10.68 -1.49
N VAL A 57 -4.98 11.52 -0.71
CA VAL A 57 -6.08 12.36 -1.18
C VAL A 57 -5.62 13.43 -2.17
N ALA A 58 -4.36 13.88 -2.10
CA ALA A 58 -3.83 14.89 -3.03
C ALA A 58 -3.70 14.35 -4.47
N GLY A 59 -3.57 13.03 -4.65
CA GLY A 59 -3.70 12.38 -5.95
C GLY A 59 -5.11 12.46 -6.56
N GLY A 60 -6.13 12.72 -5.75
CA GLY A 60 -7.54 12.79 -6.14
C GLY A 60 -8.39 11.60 -5.68
N ASP A 61 -9.71 11.74 -5.73
CA ASP A 61 -10.67 10.80 -5.14
C ASP A 61 -10.95 9.53 -5.98
N LYS A 62 -10.42 9.47 -7.21
CA LYS A 62 -10.66 8.36 -8.14
C LYS A 62 -9.86 7.10 -7.86
N TYR A 63 -8.84 7.13 -7.01
CA TYR A 63 -7.93 5.98 -6.86
C TYR A 63 -8.62 4.71 -6.33
N PRO A 64 -9.44 4.76 -5.26
CA PRO A 64 -10.13 3.55 -4.79
C PRO A 64 -11.02 2.90 -5.85
N ARG A 65 -11.66 3.68 -6.73
CA ARG A 65 -12.49 3.13 -7.83
C ARG A 65 -11.70 2.74 -9.08
N LYS A 66 -10.51 3.30 -9.29
CA LYS A 66 -9.65 2.93 -10.41
C LYS A 66 -9.24 1.46 -10.29
N GLY A 67 -9.21 0.95 -9.05
CA GLY A 67 -8.82 -0.43 -8.76
C GLY A 67 -7.38 -0.67 -9.19
N GLY A 68 -7.12 -1.87 -9.68
CA GLY A 68 -5.78 -2.31 -10.03
C GLY A 68 -5.21 -3.24 -8.97
N LEU A 69 -4.24 -4.03 -9.39
CA LEU A 69 -3.81 -5.22 -8.65
C LEU A 69 -3.36 -4.87 -7.23
N GLY A 70 -2.66 -3.74 -7.03
CA GLY A 70 -2.20 -3.32 -5.70
C GLY A 70 -3.35 -2.97 -4.74
N ILE A 71 -4.37 -2.25 -5.23
CA ILE A 71 -5.55 -1.90 -4.41
C ILE A 71 -6.43 -3.13 -4.17
N GLU A 72 -6.58 -3.97 -5.19
CA GLU A 72 -7.48 -5.12 -5.13
C GLU A 72 -6.91 -6.28 -4.33
N SER A 73 -5.59 -6.48 -4.31
CA SER A 73 -4.93 -7.61 -3.65
C SER A 73 -4.25 -7.26 -2.33
N CYS A 74 -4.39 -6.03 -1.81
CA CYS A 74 -3.77 -5.66 -0.54
C CYS A 74 -4.54 -6.18 0.68
N ASP A 75 -3.81 -6.43 1.76
CA ASP A 75 -4.37 -6.82 3.05
C ASP A 75 -4.86 -5.58 3.83
N MET A 76 -4.25 -4.42 3.59
CA MET A 76 -4.71 -3.15 4.12
C MET A 76 -4.63 -2.02 3.07
N LEU A 77 -5.74 -1.31 2.87
CA LEU A 77 -5.80 -0.09 2.08
C LEU A 77 -5.80 1.12 3.01
N VAL A 78 -4.85 2.03 2.82
CA VAL A 78 -4.73 3.28 3.58
C VAL A 78 -5.12 4.46 2.69
N ILE A 79 -6.08 5.27 3.14
CA ILE A 79 -6.37 6.59 2.57
C ILE A 79 -5.70 7.65 3.45
N ASN A 80 -4.61 8.23 2.97
CA ASN A 80 -3.77 9.19 3.67
C ASN A 80 -4.04 10.64 3.27
N LYS A 81 -3.62 11.60 4.11
CA LYS A 81 -3.70 13.05 3.87
C LYS A 81 -5.13 13.57 3.71
N ILE A 82 -6.07 13.04 4.49
CA ILE A 82 -7.50 13.41 4.40
C ILE A 82 -7.78 14.88 4.70
N ASP A 83 -6.89 15.56 5.40
CA ASP A 83 -6.92 16.99 5.66
C ASP A 83 -6.81 17.83 4.37
N LEU A 84 -6.23 17.28 3.31
CA LEU A 84 -6.10 17.97 2.03
C LEU A 84 -7.37 17.97 1.18
N ALA A 85 -8.41 17.22 1.55
CA ALA A 85 -9.59 16.99 0.71
C ALA A 85 -10.24 18.28 0.18
N SER A 86 -10.47 19.26 1.05
CA SER A 86 -11.07 20.55 0.67
C SER A 86 -10.17 21.39 -0.24
N HIS A 87 -8.86 21.20 -0.17
CA HIS A 87 -7.89 21.95 -0.97
C HIS A 87 -7.74 21.41 -2.39
N VAL A 88 -8.03 20.12 -2.59
CA VAL A 88 -7.91 19.45 -3.90
C VAL A 88 -9.26 19.05 -4.50
N GLY A 89 -10.37 19.40 -3.85
CA GLY A 89 -11.72 19.10 -4.33
C GLY A 89 -12.08 17.62 -4.29
N ALA A 90 -11.46 16.83 -3.42
CA ALA A 90 -11.69 15.40 -3.31
C ALA A 90 -12.88 15.06 -2.39
N ASP A 91 -13.75 14.14 -2.83
CA ASP A 91 -14.86 13.65 -2.02
C ASP A 91 -14.44 12.44 -1.16
N LEU A 92 -14.17 12.67 0.13
CA LEU A 92 -13.82 11.62 1.09
C LEU A 92 -14.92 10.57 1.28
N ALA A 93 -16.20 10.95 1.19
CA ALA A 93 -17.30 10.01 1.33
C ALA A 93 -17.33 9.06 0.12
N MET A 94 -17.05 9.58 -1.07
CA MET A 94 -16.89 8.80 -2.28
C MET A 94 -15.70 7.83 -2.19
N MET A 95 -14.53 8.31 -1.77
CA MET A 95 -13.34 7.47 -1.58
C MET A 95 -13.60 6.32 -0.60
N LYS A 96 -14.22 6.62 0.55
CA LYS A 96 -14.58 5.62 1.56
C LYS A 96 -15.58 4.60 1.03
N LYS A 97 -16.58 5.05 0.26
CA LYS A 97 -17.58 4.16 -0.36
C LYS A 97 -16.94 3.20 -1.36
N ASP A 98 -16.00 3.70 -2.16
CA ASP A 98 -15.32 2.88 -3.17
C ASP A 98 -14.31 1.92 -2.54
N ALA A 99 -13.54 2.36 -1.54
CA ALA A 99 -12.62 1.51 -0.79
C ALA A 99 -13.34 0.35 -0.06
N LYS A 100 -14.54 0.60 0.48
CA LYS A 100 -15.35 -0.46 1.12
C LYS A 100 -15.75 -1.58 0.18
N LYS A 101 -15.84 -1.33 -1.12
CA LYS A 101 -16.13 -2.39 -2.11
C LYS A 101 -14.94 -3.33 -2.27
N CYS A 102 -13.70 -2.85 -2.05
CA CYS A 102 -12.50 -3.66 -2.06
C CYS A 102 -12.41 -4.52 -0.79
N GLU A 103 -12.66 -3.93 0.39
CA GLU A 103 -12.72 -4.61 1.70
C GLU A 103 -13.62 -5.85 1.68
N GLN A 104 -14.82 -5.73 1.11
CA GLN A 104 -15.78 -6.84 1.04
C GLN A 104 -15.34 -8.02 0.16
N ARG A 105 -14.38 -7.82 -0.75
CA ARG A 105 -13.97 -8.84 -1.72
C ARG A 105 -12.83 -9.72 -1.22
N ASN A 106 -11.86 -9.12 -0.51
CA ASN A 106 -10.58 -9.78 -0.21
C ASN A 106 -10.16 -9.72 1.27
N HIS A 107 -11.11 -9.47 2.20
CA HIS A 107 -10.80 -9.31 3.62
C HIS A 107 -9.77 -8.19 3.91
N THR A 108 -9.73 -7.17 3.05
CA THR A 108 -8.84 -6.03 3.17
C THR A 108 -9.30 -5.08 4.27
N TYR A 109 -8.42 -4.68 5.18
CA TYR A 109 -8.72 -3.65 6.17
C TYR A 109 -8.64 -2.24 5.57
N LEU A 110 -9.61 -1.38 5.88
CA LEU A 110 -9.58 0.04 5.48
C LEU A 110 -9.14 0.93 6.64
N LEU A 111 -8.01 1.63 6.45
CA LEU A 111 -7.51 2.63 7.38
C LEU A 111 -7.55 4.03 6.75
N ILE A 112 -8.11 5.01 7.47
CA ILE A 112 -8.22 6.39 6.99
C ILE A 112 -7.49 7.30 7.97
N VAL A 113 -6.45 7.98 7.50
CA VAL A 113 -5.52 8.72 8.36
C VAL A 113 -5.36 10.18 7.93
N LYS A 114 -5.25 11.05 8.94
CA LYS A 114 -4.76 12.42 8.80
C LYS A 114 -3.25 12.44 9.11
N PRO A 115 -2.49 13.39 8.55
CA PRO A 115 -1.08 13.55 8.88
C PRO A 115 -0.92 13.82 10.38
N VAL A 116 0.15 13.28 10.93
CA VAL A 116 0.60 13.62 12.27
C VAL A 116 1.07 15.07 12.21
N LYS A 117 0.52 15.91 13.09
CA LYS A 117 1.08 17.24 13.31
C LYS A 117 2.26 17.06 14.25
N ASP A 118 3.44 17.50 13.82
CA ASP A 118 4.64 17.60 14.66
C ASP A 118 4.37 18.49 15.89
#